data_AF-A0AAN7Q5V1-F1
#
_entry.id   AF-A0AAN7Q5V1-F1
#
_cell.length_a   1.000
_cell.length_b   1.000
_cell.length_c   1.000
_cell.angle_alpha   90.00
_cell.angle_beta   90.00
_cell.angle_gamma   90.00
#
_symmetry.space_group_name_H-M   'P 1'
#
loop_
_entity.id
_entity.type
_entity.pdbx_description
1 polymer ?
#
loop_
_entity_poly.entity_id
_entity_poly.type
_entity_poly.pdbx_seq_one_letter_code
_entity_poly.pdbx_strand_id
1 'polypeptide(L)'
;MKLLIVMVVVIEMVITQRPNYLSGSSYPQLANRFKPENTEATTIGFNNRLGENSGTTEKIPVDARGDAELINRIKTWPRENVPFWVLNADHIENHRNMPTNQVPQEQLQQRPRQ
;
A
#
# COMPACT_ATOMS: atom_id res chain seq x y z
N MET A 1 15.96 52.47 -15.48
CA MET A 1 16.66 51.18 -15.32
C MET A 1 16.58 50.62 -13.90
N LYS A 2 17.01 51.36 -12.86
CA LYS A 2 16.94 50.88 -11.45
C LYS A 2 15.53 50.47 -11.00
N LEU A 3 14.51 51.26 -11.35
CA LEU A 3 13.10 50.96 -11.03
C LEU A 3 12.56 49.72 -11.76
N LEU A 4 13.03 49.44 -12.98
CA LEU A 4 12.65 48.22 -13.72
C LEU A 4 13.19 46.97 -13.05
N ILE A 5 14.43 47.03 -12.55
CA ILE A 5 15.05 45.91 -11.82
C ILE A 5 14.27 45.60 -10.54
N VAL A 6 13.85 46.62 -9.80
CA VAL A 6 13.02 46.44 -8.59
C VAL A 6 11.66 45.82 -8.92
N MET A 7 11.02 46.27 -10.00
CA MET A 7 9.73 45.71 -10.46
C MET A 7 9.84 44.22 -10.81
N VAL A 8 10.88 43.82 -11.54
CA VAL A 8 11.12 42.42 -11.92
C VAL A 8 11.31 41.54 -10.69
N VAL A 9 12.12 41.99 -9.72
CA VAL A 9 12.37 41.24 -8.47
C VAL A 9 11.08 41.05 -7.66
N VAL A 10 10.21 42.06 -7.61
CA VAL A 10 8.92 41.95 -6.91
C VAL A 10 7.97 40.97 -7.60
N ILE A 11 7.95 40.94 -8.94
CA ILE A 11 7.09 40.02 -9.71
C ILE A 11 7.48 38.56 -9.47
N GLU A 12 8.78 38.23 -9.53
CA GLU A 12 9.29 36.88 -9.27
C GLU A 12 8.96 36.40 -7.83
N MET A 13 9.01 37.32 -6.88
CA MET A 13 8.68 37.05 -5.48
C MET A 13 7.19 36.81 -5.25
N VAL A 14 6.32 37.25 -6.15
CA VAL A 14 4.86 36.99 -6.11
C VAL A 14 4.51 35.66 -6.78
N ILE A 15 5.16 35.32 -7.90
CA ILE A 15 4.88 34.08 -8.65
C ILE A 15 5.32 32.84 -7.85
N THR A 16 6.31 32.97 -6.97
CA THR A 16 6.82 31.88 -6.13
C THR A 16 6.09 31.70 -4.79
N GLN A 17 5.07 32.52 -4.46
CA GLN A 17 4.39 32.47 -3.17
C GLN A 17 3.53 31.22 -2.95
N ARG A 18 3.13 30.51 -4.03
CA ARG A 18 2.34 29.29 -3.93
C ARG A 18 3.18 28.10 -4.40
N PRO A 19 3.50 27.16 -3.50
CA PRO A 19 4.23 25.97 -3.91
C PRO A 19 3.39 25.11 -4.85
N ASN A 20 3.99 24.63 -5.94
CA ASN A 20 3.31 23.84 -6.96
C ASN A 20 2.64 22.55 -6.42
N TYR A 21 3.09 22.05 -5.26
CA TYR A 21 2.51 20.88 -4.59
C TYR A 21 1.19 21.18 -3.83
N LEU A 22 0.87 22.46 -3.58
CA LEU A 22 -0.41 22.91 -3.02
C LEU A 22 -1.40 23.36 -4.12
N SER A 23 -0.96 23.38 -5.38
CA SER A 23 -1.80 23.61 -6.56
C SER A 23 -2.49 22.31 -6.99
N GLY A 24 -3.32 21.77 -6.11
CA GLY A 24 -4.20 20.65 -6.39
C GLY A 24 -5.50 20.84 -5.62
N SER A 25 -6.58 20.23 -6.09
CA SER A 25 -7.86 20.18 -5.38
C SER A 25 -7.62 19.98 -3.88
N SER A 26 -8.09 20.92 -3.05
CA SER A 26 -8.02 20.87 -1.58
C SER A 26 -8.68 19.62 -0.98
N TYR A 27 -9.37 18.86 -1.82
CA TYR A 27 -9.92 17.56 -1.50
C TYR A 27 -9.03 16.47 -2.09
N PRO A 28 -8.60 15.48 -1.29
CA PRO A 28 -7.93 14.31 -1.83
C PRO A 28 -8.84 13.70 -2.90
N GLN A 29 -8.27 13.31 -4.05
CA GLN A 29 -9.04 12.67 -5.14
C GLN A 29 -9.82 11.42 -4.66
N LEU A 30 -9.39 10.86 -3.53
CA LEU A 30 -10.03 9.77 -2.81
C LEU A 30 -11.41 10.14 -2.22
N ALA A 31 -11.70 11.43 -1.99
CA ALA A 31 -12.96 11.91 -1.42
C ALA A 31 -14.14 11.78 -2.38
N ASN A 32 -13.90 11.70 -3.69
CA ASN A 32 -14.95 11.44 -4.67
C ASN A 32 -15.62 10.06 -4.47
N ARG A 33 -14.97 9.14 -3.74
CA ARG A 33 -15.48 7.79 -3.44
C ARG A 33 -16.54 7.77 -2.34
N PHE A 34 -16.67 8.86 -1.60
CA PHE A 34 -17.66 9.00 -0.52
C PHE A 34 -18.79 9.95 -0.90
N LYS A 35 -18.84 10.39 -2.18
CA LYS A 35 -20.00 11.14 -2.66
C LYS A 35 -21.18 10.18 -2.76
N PRO A 36 -22.30 10.44 -2.08
CA PRO A 36 -23.53 9.69 -2.32
C PRO A 36 -23.98 10.03 -3.74
N GLU A 37 -23.74 9.12 -4.69
CA GLU A 37 -23.89 9.39 -6.12
C GLU A 37 -25.31 9.05 -6.59
N ASN A 38 -26.02 10.05 -7.11
CA ASN A 38 -27.19 9.90 -7.99
C ASN A 38 -26.79 10.22 -9.43
N THR A 39 -25.58 9.82 -9.80
CA THR A 39 -24.98 9.95 -11.12
C THR A 39 -24.26 8.63 -11.38
N GLU A 40 -24.10 8.32 -12.65
CA GLU A 40 -24.06 6.96 -13.15
C GLU A 40 -22.93 6.14 -12.55
N ALA A 41 -23.32 5.10 -11.79
CA ALA A 41 -22.44 4.11 -11.21
C ALA A 41 -21.52 3.54 -12.29
N THR A 42 -20.32 4.11 -12.39
CA THR A 42 -19.18 3.38 -12.93
C THR A 42 -19.05 2.19 -12.00
N THR A 43 -19.42 1.01 -12.48
CA THR A 43 -19.29 -0.25 -11.75
C THR A 43 -17.80 -0.42 -11.43
N ILE A 44 -17.39 0.10 -10.27
CA ILE A 44 -16.05 -0.12 -9.74
C ILE A 44 -16.00 -1.63 -9.57
N GLY A 45 -15.24 -2.30 -10.45
CA GLY A 45 -15.09 -3.74 -10.43
C GLY A 45 -14.58 -4.18 -9.07
N PHE A 46 -15.51 -4.58 -8.19
CA PHE A 46 -15.21 -5.15 -6.89
C PHE A 46 -14.53 -6.51 -7.02
N ASN A 47 -14.46 -7.07 -8.22
CA ASN A 47 -13.83 -8.34 -8.54
C ASN A 47 -12.34 -8.38 -8.12
N ASN A 48 -11.62 -7.24 -8.22
CA ASN A 48 -10.23 -7.14 -7.77
C ASN A 48 -10.07 -6.86 -6.26
N ARG A 49 -11.16 -6.58 -5.53
CA ARG A 49 -11.14 -6.22 -4.10
C ARG A 49 -11.79 -7.25 -3.19
N LEU A 50 -12.81 -7.94 -3.68
CA LEU A 50 -13.52 -8.97 -2.93
C LEU A 50 -13.08 -10.38 -3.32
N GLY A 51 -12.17 -10.52 -4.29
CA GLY A 51 -11.79 -11.82 -4.82
C GLY A 51 -12.98 -12.42 -5.56
N GLU A 52 -13.01 -12.26 -6.87
CA GLU A 52 -13.90 -13.06 -7.71
C GLU A 52 -13.39 -14.52 -7.71
N ASN A 53 -13.65 -15.25 -6.64
CA ASN A 53 -13.80 -16.69 -6.72
C ASN A 53 -14.53 -17.24 -5.49
N SER A 54 -15.75 -17.71 -5.72
CA SER A 54 -16.51 -18.54 -4.77
C SER A 54 -15.94 -19.96 -4.68
N GLY A 55 -14.62 -20.07 -4.52
CA GLY A 55 -13.89 -21.32 -4.38
C GLY A 55 -12.68 -21.08 -3.48
N THR A 56 -12.54 -21.93 -2.47
CA THR A 56 -11.39 -22.20 -1.56
C THR A 56 -10.02 -21.63 -1.98
N THR A 57 -9.89 -20.31 -2.11
CA THR A 57 -8.71 -19.68 -2.71
C THR A 57 -7.55 -19.92 -1.76
N GLU A 58 -6.59 -20.74 -2.20
CA GLU A 58 -5.36 -20.96 -1.46
C GLU A 58 -4.77 -19.60 -1.10
N LYS A 59 -4.37 -19.46 0.17
CA LYS A 59 -3.87 -18.20 0.68
C LYS A 59 -2.45 -17.97 0.14
N ILE A 60 -2.38 -17.34 -1.03
CA ILE A 60 -1.14 -17.05 -1.73
C ILE A 60 -0.47 -15.83 -1.06
N PRO A 61 0.87 -15.85 -0.85
CA PRO A 61 1.60 -14.69 -0.37
C PRO A 61 1.37 -13.44 -1.23
N VAL A 62 1.26 -12.27 -0.60
CA VAL A 62 0.98 -11.00 -1.30
C VAL A 62 2.02 -10.66 -2.36
N ASP A 63 3.29 -11.00 -2.10
CA ASP A 63 4.41 -10.75 -3.01
C ASP A 63 4.40 -11.64 -4.26
N ALA A 64 3.65 -12.75 -4.23
CA ALA A 64 3.43 -13.58 -5.42
C ALA A 64 2.39 -12.96 -6.38
N ARG A 65 1.76 -11.83 -6.02
CA ARG A 65 0.83 -11.08 -6.89
C ARG A 65 -0.31 -11.94 -7.47
N GLY A 66 -0.70 -13.02 -6.79
CA GLY A 66 -1.72 -13.97 -7.24
C GLY A 66 -1.19 -15.14 -8.09
N ASP A 67 0.12 -15.26 -8.30
CA ASP A 67 0.74 -16.35 -9.06
C ASP A 67 0.91 -17.61 -8.20
N ALA A 68 -0.01 -18.56 -8.34
CA ALA A 68 0.04 -19.85 -7.64
C ALA A 68 1.12 -20.79 -8.20
N GLU A 69 1.42 -20.70 -9.50
CA GLU A 69 2.44 -21.56 -10.12
C GLU A 69 3.85 -21.22 -9.63
N LEU A 70 4.11 -19.92 -9.41
CA LEU A 70 5.35 -19.46 -8.79
C LEU A 70 5.54 -20.09 -7.41
N ILE A 71 4.51 -20.07 -6.57
CA ILE A 71 4.56 -20.69 -5.23
C ILE A 71 4.79 -22.19 -5.31
N ASN A 72 4.08 -22.89 -6.19
CA ASN A 72 4.25 -24.33 -6.38
C ASN A 72 5.65 -24.68 -6.89
N ARG A 73 6.25 -23.84 -7.72
CA ARG A 73 7.65 -23.99 -8.15
C ARG A 73 8.62 -23.74 -7.02
N ILE A 74 8.42 -22.69 -6.22
CA ILE A 74 9.32 -22.40 -5.09
C ILE A 74 9.26 -23.51 -4.03
N LYS A 75 8.10 -24.16 -3.84
CA LYS A 75 7.96 -25.32 -2.94
C LYS A 75 8.84 -26.52 -3.33
N THR A 76 9.31 -26.62 -4.58
CA THR A 76 10.24 -27.69 -5.00
C THR A 76 11.71 -27.35 -4.74
N TRP A 77 12.02 -26.12 -4.35
CA TRP A 77 13.38 -25.68 -4.09
C TRP A 77 13.89 -26.20 -2.74
N PRO A 78 15.20 -26.44 -2.59
CA PRO A 78 15.79 -26.70 -1.28
C PRO A 78 15.64 -25.47 -0.38
N ARG A 79 15.57 -25.67 0.94
CA ARG A 79 15.19 -24.65 1.94
C ARG A 79 16.07 -23.39 1.87
N GLU A 80 17.36 -23.59 1.65
CA GLU A 80 18.38 -22.55 1.51
C GLU A 80 18.16 -21.62 0.31
N ASN A 81 17.42 -22.06 -0.70
CA ASN A 81 17.15 -21.29 -1.91
C ASN A 81 15.79 -20.58 -1.87
N VAL A 82 14.96 -20.85 -0.86
CA VAL A 82 13.62 -20.26 -0.75
C VAL A 82 13.74 -18.74 -0.49
N PRO A 83 13.05 -17.90 -1.28
CA PRO A 83 13.06 -16.45 -1.06
C PRO A 83 12.53 -16.07 0.33
N PHE A 84 13.15 -15.06 0.95
CA PHE A 84 12.79 -14.62 2.30
C PHE A 84 11.31 -14.21 2.43
N TRP A 85 10.71 -13.67 1.36
CA TRP A 85 9.31 -13.25 1.38
C TRP A 85 8.35 -14.43 1.51
N VAL A 86 8.69 -15.60 0.96
CA VAL A 86 7.91 -16.84 1.14
C VAL A 86 7.99 -17.30 2.59
N LEU A 87 9.21 -17.37 3.14
CA LEU A 87 9.44 -17.76 4.53
C LEU A 87 8.72 -16.83 5.51
N ASN A 88 8.76 -15.52 5.26
CA ASN A 88 8.06 -14.54 6.07
C ASN A 88 6.54 -14.67 5.96
N ALA A 89 6.02 -14.93 4.75
CA ALA A 89 4.59 -15.18 4.56
C ALA A 89 4.12 -16.38 5.38
N ASP A 90 4.88 -17.49 5.37
CA ASP A 90 4.58 -18.68 6.18
C ASP A 90 4.61 -18.37 7.68
N HIS A 91 5.62 -17.63 8.14
CA HIS A 91 5.67 -17.19 9.54
C HIS A 91 4.45 -16.35 9.91
N ILE A 92 4.11 -15.34 9.11
CA ILE A 92 2.94 -14.49 9.36
C ILE A 92 1.67 -15.32 9.41
N GLU A 93 1.51 -16.30 8.52
CA GLU A 93 0.35 -17.16 8.49
C GLU A 93 0.23 -18.04 9.73
N ASN A 94 1.35 -18.61 10.18
CA ASN A 94 1.40 -19.38 11.42
C ASN A 94 1.03 -18.52 12.64
N HIS A 95 1.45 -17.25 12.68
CA HIS A 95 1.06 -16.32 13.75
C HIS A 95 -0.41 -15.91 13.67
N ARG A 96 -1.01 -15.80 12.48
CA ARG A 96 -2.44 -15.46 12.33
C ARG A 96 -3.37 -16.52 12.89
N ASN A 97 -2.95 -17.79 12.84
CA ASN A 97 -3.72 -18.91 13.34
C ASN A 97 -3.43 -19.22 14.82
N MET A 98 -2.55 -18.45 15.47
CA MET A 98 -2.19 -18.63 16.86
C MET A 98 -3.23 -17.97 17.77
N PRO A 99 -3.78 -18.67 18.77
CA PRO A 99 -4.69 -18.07 19.73
C PRO A 99 -3.96 -16.99 20.54
N THR A 100 -4.62 -15.85 20.77
CA THR A 100 -4.07 -14.64 21.42
C THR A 100 -3.37 -14.89 22.76
N ASN A 101 -3.62 -16.02 23.42
CA ASN A 101 -2.98 -16.43 24.67
C ASN A 101 -1.60 -17.11 24.53
N GLN A 102 -1.06 -17.26 23.32
CA GLN A 102 0.20 -17.97 23.07
C GLN A 102 1.27 -17.14 22.36
N VAL A 103 1.21 -15.81 22.44
CA VAL A 103 2.29 -14.95 21.90
C VAL A 103 3.60 -15.28 22.63
N PRO A 104 4.64 -15.79 21.94
CA PRO A 104 5.93 -16.06 22.57
C PRO A 104 6.54 -14.76 23.11
N GLN A 105 6.85 -14.74 24.42
CA GLN A 105 7.36 -13.58 25.15
C GLN A 105 8.69 -13.03 24.58
N GLU A 106 9.39 -13.81 23.76
CA GLU A 106 10.64 -13.42 23.09
C GLU A 106 10.47 -12.24 22.11
N GLN A 107 9.29 -12.09 21.49
CA GLN A 107 9.00 -10.95 20.59
C GLN A 107 8.74 -9.65 21.35
N LEU A 108 8.31 -9.71 22.62
CA LEU A 108 8.09 -8.54 23.47
C LEU A 108 9.40 -8.00 24.05
N GLN A 109 10.41 -8.85 24.24
CA GLN A 109 11.69 -8.45 24.84
C GLN A 109 12.58 -7.62 23.89
N GLN A 110 12.40 -7.75 22.56
CA GLN A 110 13.24 -7.06 21.57
C GLN A 110 12.73 -5.69 21.14
N ARG A 111 11.63 -5.20 21.71
CA ARG A 111 11.13 -3.85 21.42
C ARG A 111 11.80 -2.88 22.40
N PRO A 112 12.91 -2.18 22.04
CA PRO A 112 13.40 -1.12 22.89
C PRO A 112 12.26 -0.11 23.07
N ARG A 113 11.94 0.20 24.33
CA ARG A 113 11.04 1.31 24.64
C ARG A 113 11.76 2.57 24.18
N GLN A 114 11.31 3.11 23.05
CA GLN A 114 11.58 4.48 22.64
C GLN A 114 10.70 5.40 23.48
#